data_AF-A0A8T4NI98-F1
#
_entry.id   AF-A0A8T4NI98-F1
#
_cell.length_a   1.000
_cell.length_b   1.000
_cell.length_c   1.000
_cell.angle_alpha   90.00
_cell.angle_beta   90.00
_cell.angle_gamma   90.00
#
_symmetry.space_group_name_H-M   'P 1'
#
loop_
_entity.id
_entity.type
_entity.pdbx_description
1 polymer ?
#
loop_
_entity_poly.entity_id
_entity_poly.type
_entity_poly.pdbx_seq_one_letter_code
_entity_poly.pdbx_strand_id
1 'polypeptide(L)'
;MTDIHHYGKRLEQALVHIEKAPIPKANKESLLAFYRACVADGIKAGKLHRYLGDLLFLTRNNKKKYIDYTRKDIEEIVVRIEQSAYAEWTKYSYKIGLRKFFTWLKGKR
;
A
#
# COMPACT_ATOMS: atom_id res chain seq x y z
N MET A 1 -18.54 5.58 -21.14
CA MET A 1 -18.93 5.68 -19.73
C MET A 1 -17.87 6.52 -19.03
N THR A 2 -18.20 7.77 -18.76
CA THR A 2 -17.28 8.85 -18.37
C THR A 2 -16.64 8.55 -17.00
N ASP A 3 -15.30 8.55 -16.93
CA ASP A 3 -14.55 8.40 -15.68
C ASP A 3 -14.65 9.70 -14.87
N ILE A 4 -15.82 9.91 -14.22
CA ILE A 4 -16.14 11.10 -13.40
C ILE A 4 -15.23 11.21 -12.16
N HIS A 5 -14.50 10.14 -11.81
CA HIS A 5 -13.69 10.07 -10.60
C HIS A 5 -12.16 10.06 -10.84
N HIS A 6 -11.72 10.17 -12.09
CA HIS A 6 -10.33 10.19 -12.54
C HIS A 6 -9.47 9.09 -11.89
N TYR A 7 -10.03 7.89 -11.69
CA TYR A 7 -9.35 6.85 -10.92
C TYR A 7 -8.11 6.32 -11.64
N GLY A 8 -8.12 6.31 -12.97
CA GLY A 8 -6.93 6.02 -13.78
C GLY A 8 -5.80 7.00 -13.49
N LYS A 9 -6.07 8.31 -13.55
CA LYS A 9 -5.08 9.37 -13.29
C LYS A 9 -4.53 9.31 -11.86
N ARG A 10 -5.37 9.03 -10.86
CA ARG A 10 -4.92 8.88 -9.46
C ARG A 10 -4.02 7.67 -9.27
N LEU A 11 -4.33 6.56 -9.96
CA LEU A 11 -3.49 5.36 -9.93
C LEU A 11 -2.14 5.62 -10.60
N GLU A 12 -2.12 6.27 -11.77
CA GLU A 12 -0.87 6.69 -12.43
C GLU A 12 -0.01 7.55 -11.52
N GLN A 13 -0.60 8.54 -10.84
CA GLN A 13 0.11 9.38 -9.87
C GLN A 13 0.68 8.57 -8.70
N ALA A 14 -0.07 7.60 -8.17
CA ALA A 14 0.42 6.74 -7.11
C ALA A 14 1.64 5.92 -7.57
N LEU A 15 1.63 5.41 -8.80
CA LEU A 15 2.77 4.69 -9.38
C LEU A 15 3.99 5.63 -9.55
N VAL A 16 3.79 6.84 -10.06
CA VAL A 16 4.86 7.85 -10.17
C VAL A 16 5.43 8.21 -8.80
N HIS A 17 4.59 8.32 -7.77
CA HIS A 17 5.05 8.58 -6.40
C HIS A 17 5.89 7.42 -5.84
N ILE A 18 5.54 6.17 -6.13
CA ILE A 18 6.35 5.00 -5.74
C ILE A 18 7.73 5.07 -6.39
N GLU A 19 7.79 5.35 -7.69
CA GLU A 19 9.06 5.45 -8.43
C GLU A 19 9.96 6.55 -7.85
N LYS A 20 9.39 7.69 -7.49
CA LYS A 20 10.13 8.85 -6.96
C LYS A 20 10.40 8.77 -5.45
N ALA A 21 9.78 7.85 -4.73
CA ALA A 21 9.90 7.79 -3.29
C ALA A 21 11.34 7.48 -2.84
N PRO A 22 11.83 8.08 -1.74
CA PRO A 22 13.15 7.82 -1.18
C PRO A 22 13.16 6.52 -0.34
N ILE A 23 12.67 5.41 -0.91
CA ILE A 23 12.63 4.08 -0.30
C ILE A 23 13.57 3.12 -1.06
N PRO A 24 14.01 2.00 -0.43
CA PRO A 24 14.82 1.00 -1.12
C PRO A 24 14.20 0.53 -2.44
N LYS A 25 15.03 0.28 -3.46
CA LYS A 25 14.57 -0.20 -4.78
C LYS A 25 13.68 -1.46 -4.68
N ALA A 26 14.07 -2.42 -3.85
CA ALA A 26 13.30 -3.64 -3.60
C ALA A 26 11.88 -3.37 -3.06
N ASN A 27 11.69 -2.28 -2.32
CA ASN A 27 10.37 -1.88 -1.80
C ASN A 27 9.48 -1.31 -2.91
N LYS A 28 10.06 -0.52 -3.81
CA LYS A 28 9.37 -0.05 -5.03
C LYS A 28 8.92 -1.24 -5.86
N GLU A 29 9.83 -2.16 -6.14
CA GLU A 29 9.55 -3.38 -6.90
C GLU A 29 8.44 -4.22 -6.25
N SER A 30 8.45 -4.36 -4.92
CA SER A 30 7.41 -5.07 -4.18
C SER A 30 6.02 -4.41 -4.34
N LEU A 31 5.94 -3.08 -4.30
CA LEU A 31 4.67 -2.36 -4.49
C LEU A 31 4.17 -2.48 -5.94
N LEU A 32 5.05 -2.41 -6.92
CA LEU A 32 4.70 -2.58 -8.33
C LEU A 32 4.27 -4.02 -8.65
N ALA A 33 4.93 -5.02 -8.05
CA ALA A 33 4.55 -6.42 -8.16
C ALA A 33 3.19 -6.67 -7.49
N PHE A 34 2.94 -6.06 -6.33
CA PHE A 34 1.63 -6.12 -5.67
C PHE A 34 0.53 -5.48 -6.51
N TYR A 35 0.82 -4.33 -7.13
CA TYR A 35 -0.09 -3.69 -8.09
C TYR A 35 -0.48 -4.66 -9.21
N ARG A 36 0.49 -5.30 -9.87
CA ARG A 36 0.23 -6.29 -10.94
C ARG A 36 -0.61 -7.46 -10.44
N ALA A 37 -0.32 -7.98 -9.25
CA ALA A 37 -1.11 -9.05 -8.64
C ALA A 37 -2.56 -8.64 -8.38
N CYS A 38 -2.76 -7.44 -7.85
CA CYS A 38 -4.11 -6.91 -7.62
C CYS A 38 -4.89 -6.66 -8.93
N VAL A 39 -4.21 -6.24 -10.00
CA VAL A 39 -4.83 -6.15 -11.34
C VAL A 39 -5.24 -7.53 -11.84
N ALA A 40 -4.38 -8.54 -11.67
CA ALA A 40 -4.71 -9.94 -12.02
C ALA A 40 -5.89 -10.49 -11.20
N ASP A 41 -6.04 -10.06 -9.95
CA ASP A 41 -7.18 -10.38 -9.09
C ASP A 41 -8.45 -9.54 -9.40
N GLY A 42 -8.44 -8.69 -10.44
CA GLY A 42 -9.59 -7.90 -10.87
C GLY A 42 -9.89 -6.67 -9.99
N ILE A 43 -8.94 -6.19 -9.19
CA ILE A 43 -9.15 -5.05 -8.30
C ILE A 43 -9.16 -3.74 -9.10
N LYS A 44 -10.24 -2.95 -8.92
CA LYS A 44 -10.43 -1.68 -9.64
C LYS A 44 -9.44 -0.60 -9.21
N ALA A 45 -9.11 0.30 -10.15
CA ALA A 45 -8.19 1.43 -9.98
C ALA A 45 -8.46 2.28 -8.73
N GLY A 46 -9.73 2.52 -8.40
CA GLY A 46 -10.13 3.27 -7.21
C GLY A 46 -9.65 2.64 -5.89
N LYS A 47 -9.61 1.29 -5.77
CA LYS A 47 -9.04 0.63 -4.59
C LYS A 47 -7.51 0.56 -4.66
N LEU A 48 -6.97 0.33 -5.87
CA LEU A 48 -5.54 0.22 -6.09
C LEU A 48 -4.76 1.50 -5.74
N HIS A 49 -5.22 2.67 -6.19
CA HIS A 49 -4.53 3.93 -5.87
C HIS A 49 -4.46 4.14 -4.36
N ARG A 50 -5.52 3.75 -3.64
CA ARG A 50 -5.60 3.89 -2.19
C ARG A 50 -4.66 2.93 -1.50
N TYR A 51 -4.66 1.65 -1.86
CA TYR A 51 -3.72 0.68 -1.30
C TYR A 51 -2.27 1.11 -1.50
N LEU A 52 -1.89 1.49 -2.72
CA LEU A 52 -0.52 1.90 -3.02
C LEU A 52 -0.11 3.17 -2.27
N GLY A 53 -0.98 4.18 -2.24
CA GLY A 53 -0.74 5.42 -1.52
C GLY A 53 -0.62 5.20 -0.01
N ASP A 54 -1.54 4.45 0.58
CA ASP A 54 -1.56 4.15 2.01
C ASP A 54 -0.32 3.34 2.42
N LEU A 55 0.02 2.28 1.66
CA LEU A 55 1.21 1.47 1.93
C LEU A 55 2.50 2.29 1.86
N LEU A 56 2.64 3.13 0.83
CA LEU A 56 3.78 4.02 0.70
C LEU A 56 3.85 4.98 1.89
N PHE A 57 2.75 5.62 2.26
CA PHE A 57 2.68 6.55 3.38
C PHE A 57 3.04 5.90 4.72
N LEU A 58 2.49 4.71 5.00
CA LEU A 58 2.67 4.01 6.28
C LEU A 58 4.08 3.47 6.48
N THR A 59 4.79 3.21 5.38
CA THR A 59 6.08 2.51 5.42
C THR A 59 7.27 3.37 5.00
N ARG A 60 7.07 4.54 4.39
CA ARG A 60 8.14 5.41 3.87
C ARG A 60 9.24 5.78 4.88
N ASN A 61 8.91 5.81 6.18
CA ASN A 61 9.86 6.17 7.23
C ASN A 61 10.79 5.00 7.63
N ASN A 62 10.52 3.78 7.17
CA ASN A 62 11.32 2.62 7.50
C ASN A 62 12.21 2.24 6.31
N LYS A 63 13.53 2.22 6.54
CA LYS A 63 14.54 1.88 5.52
C LYS A 63 14.67 0.38 5.25
N LYS A 64 14.02 -0.46 6.05
CA LYS A 64 14.05 -1.92 5.93
C LYS A 64 13.32 -2.37 4.67
N LYS A 65 13.78 -3.47 4.05
CA LYS A 65 13.08 -4.06 2.92
C LYS A 65 11.77 -4.69 3.39
N TYR A 66 10.69 -4.57 2.63
CA TYR A 66 9.38 -5.11 3.04
C TYR A 66 9.40 -6.62 3.28
N ILE A 67 10.20 -7.35 2.50
CA ILE A 67 10.37 -8.79 2.66
C ILE A 67 10.96 -9.17 4.02
N ASP A 68 11.76 -8.28 4.62
CA ASP A 68 12.39 -8.50 5.91
C ASP A 68 11.47 -8.10 7.08
N TYR A 69 10.27 -7.55 6.82
CA TYR A 69 9.36 -7.11 7.87
C TYR A 69 8.89 -8.29 8.73
N THR A 70 9.27 -8.21 9.99
CA THR A 70 8.83 -9.11 11.05
C THR A 70 7.39 -8.82 11.43
N ARG A 71 6.80 -9.72 12.23
CA ARG A 71 5.50 -9.47 12.85
C ARG A 71 5.51 -8.16 13.67
N LYS A 72 6.58 -7.92 14.44
CA LYS A 72 6.75 -6.72 15.26
C LYS A 72 6.77 -5.44 14.43
N ASP A 73 7.48 -5.43 13.31
CA ASP A 73 7.52 -4.27 12.40
C ASP A 73 6.10 -3.88 11.91
N ILE A 74 5.27 -4.88 11.60
CA ILE A 74 3.88 -4.66 11.15
C ILE A 74 3.00 -4.20 12.33
N GLU A 75 3.16 -4.79 13.51
CA GLU A 75 2.44 -4.38 14.72
C GLU A 75 2.74 -2.93 15.10
N GLU A 76 3.99 -2.48 15.00
CA GLU A 76 4.37 -1.09 15.25
C GLU A 76 3.68 -0.13 14.26
N ILE A 77 3.51 -0.52 12.98
CA ILE A 77 2.73 0.27 12.03
C ILE A 77 1.27 0.36 12.48
N VAL A 78 0.67 -0.76 12.92
CA VAL A 78 -0.71 -0.80 13.39
C VAL A 78 -0.88 0.07 14.64
N VAL A 79 0.04 0.01 15.60
CA VAL A 79 0.01 0.88 16.80
C VAL A 79 -0.01 2.35 16.41
N ARG A 80 0.83 2.78 15.45
CA ARG A 80 0.82 4.17 14.95
C ARG A 80 -0.49 4.54 14.27
N ILE A 81 -1.14 3.60 13.57
CA ILE A 81 -2.47 3.82 12.97
C ILE A 81 -3.51 4.04 14.08
N GLU A 82 -3.53 3.18 15.10
CA GLU A 82 -4.51 3.28 16.19
C GLU A 82 -4.36 4.57 17.01
N GLN A 83 -3.12 5.00 17.26
CA GLN A 83 -2.79 6.21 17.99
C GLN A 83 -2.98 7.50 17.18
N SER A 84 -3.24 7.40 15.87
CA SER A 84 -3.46 8.57 15.03
C SER A 84 -4.83 9.21 15.25
N ALA A 85 -4.95 10.50 14.94
CA ALA A 85 -6.21 11.24 14.97
C ALA A 85 -7.11 10.97 13.74
N TYR A 86 -6.81 9.96 12.92
CA TYR A 86 -7.63 9.63 11.76
C TYR A 86 -8.98 9.05 12.19
N ALA A 87 -10.02 9.28 11.38
CA ALA A 87 -11.31 8.64 11.57
C ALA A 87 -11.18 7.11 11.55
N GLU A 88 -12.02 6.42 12.32
CA GLU A 88 -12.01 4.95 12.45
C GLU A 88 -12.09 4.23 11.10
N TRP A 89 -12.89 4.74 10.17
CA TRP A 89 -12.96 4.22 8.80
C TRP A 89 -11.63 4.32 8.04
N THR A 90 -10.86 5.39 8.25
CA THR A 90 -9.54 5.57 7.64
C THR A 90 -8.55 4.58 8.24
N LYS A 91 -8.52 4.43 9.58
CA LYS A 91 -7.69 3.43 10.27
C LYS A 91 -8.00 2.02 9.78
N TYR A 92 -9.28 1.69 9.65
CA TYR A 92 -9.76 0.42 9.13
C TYR A 92 -9.26 0.17 7.70
N SER A 93 -9.39 1.16 6.82
CA SER A 93 -8.92 1.07 5.42
C SER A 93 -7.41 0.84 5.34
N TYR A 94 -6.62 1.55 6.17
CA TYR A 94 -5.17 1.35 6.27
C TYR A 94 -4.82 -0.08 6.68
N LYS A 95 -5.46 -0.60 7.73
CA LYS A 95 -5.25 -1.98 8.20
C LYS A 95 -5.59 -3.01 7.13
N ILE A 96 -6.66 -2.80 6.34
CA ILE A 96 -7.00 -3.69 5.22
C ILE A 96 -5.88 -3.73 4.17
N GLY A 97 -5.44 -2.56 3.69
CA GLY A 97 -4.40 -2.45 2.67
C GLY A 97 -3.09 -3.09 3.14
N LEU A 98 -2.70 -2.79 4.38
CA LEU A 98 -1.53 -3.35 5.05
C LEU A 98 -1.59 -4.88 5.13
N ARG A 99 -2.70 -5.42 5.64
CA ARG A 99 -2.90 -6.87 5.77
C ARG A 99 -2.82 -7.55 4.41
N LYS A 100 -3.54 -7.04 3.41
CA LYS A 100 -3.57 -7.63 2.06
C LYS A 100 -2.19 -7.67 1.43
N PHE A 101 -1.43 -6.57 1.53
CA PHE A 101 -0.08 -6.48 1.00
C PHE A 101 0.87 -7.49 1.63
N PHE A 102 0.98 -7.51 2.96
CA PHE A 102 1.93 -8.42 3.63
C PHE A 102 1.51 -9.89 3.58
N THR A 103 0.21 -10.17 3.44
CA THR A 103 -0.29 -11.54 3.20
C THR A 103 0.13 -12.02 1.82
N TRP A 104 -0.08 -11.20 0.79
CA TRP A 104 0.39 -11.47 -0.58
C TRP A 104 1.91 -11.61 -0.64
N LEU A 105 2.66 -10.70 -0.02
CA LEU A 105 4.12 -10.68 -0.06
C LEU A 105 4.75 -11.94 0.54
N LYS A 106 4.10 -12.52 1.56
CA LYS A 106 4.55 -13.76 2.23
C LYS A 106 4.06 -15.03 1.54
N GLY A 107 3.42 -14.93 0.37
CA GLY A 107 2.94 -16.08 -0.40
C GLY A 107 1.76 -16.83 0.22
N LYS A 108 1.13 -16.28 1.26
CA LYS A 108 -0.09 -16.84 1.86
C LYS A 108 -1.27 -16.31 1.05
N ARG A 109 -1.60 -16.98 -0.06
CA ARG A 109 -2.69 -16.58 -0.93
C ARG A 109 -4.04 -17.02 -0.39
#